data_AF-A0A6C0KEQ1-F1
#
_entry.id   AF-A0A6C0KEQ1-F1
#
_cell.length_a   1.000
_cell.length_b   1.000
_cell.length_c   1.000
_cell.angle_alpha   90.00
_cell.angle_beta   90.00
_cell.angle_gamma   90.00
#
_symmetry.space_group_name_H-M   'P 1'
#
loop_
_entity.id
_entity.type
_entity.pdbx_description
1 polymer ?
#
loop_
_entity_poly.entity_id
_entity_poly.type
_entity_poly.pdbx_seq_one_letter_code
_entity_poly.pdbx_strand_id
1 'polypeptide(L)' 'MQFLFEMIFVGIALVLVSLGINLLSGESISSKHVKPMIKGIFITGATAHLLFELFGVNAYYVKNYKPLLSP' A
#
# COMPACT_ATOMS: atom_id res chain seq x y z
N MET A 1 -8.90 12.54 11.75
CA MET A 1 -8.67 13.13 10.41
C MET A 1 -7.36 12.65 9.81
N GLN A 2 -6.22 12.79 10.49
CA GLN A 2 -4.90 12.32 10.00
C GLN A 2 -4.92 10.86 9.47
N PHE A 3 -5.49 9.94 10.25
CA PHE A 3 -5.61 8.53 9.88
C PHE A 3 -6.35 8.25 8.55
N LEU A 4 -7.39 9.05 8.25
CA LEU A 4 -8.14 8.92 7.00
C LEU A 4 -7.28 9.34 5.79
N PHE A 5 -6.46 10.38 5.96
CA PHE A 5 -5.54 10.83 4.92
C PHE A 5 -4.42 9.81 4.68
N GLU A 6 -3.90 9.19 5.73
CA GLU A 6 -2.88 8.12 5.62
C GLU A 6 -3.44 6.91 4.84
N MET A 7 -4.65 6.46 5.16
CA MET A 7 -5.30 5.39 4.39
C MET A 7 -5.51 5.73 2.91
N ILE A 8 -5.94 6.97 2.61
CA ILE A 8 -6.12 7.43 1.22
C ILE A 8 -4.78 7.44 0.49
N PHE A 9 -3.73 7.99 1.12
CA PHE A 9 -2.42 8.11 0.51
C PHE A 9 -1.78 6.74 0.26
N VAL A 10 -1.82 5.83 1.24
CA VAL A 10 -1.33 4.46 1.10
C VAL A 10 -2.09 3.71 0.00
N GLY A 11 -3.42 3.84 -0.03
CA GLY A 11 -4.25 3.23 -1.07
C GLY A 11 -3.88 3.71 -2.48
N ILE A 12 -3.69 5.03 -2.67
CA ILE A 12 -3.26 5.61 -3.95
C ILE A 12 -1.85 5.14 -4.32
N ALA A 13 -0.90 5.15 -3.38
CA ALA A 13 0.47 4.72 -3.61
C ALA A 13 0.54 3.26 -4.09
N LEU A 14 -0.23 2.36 -3.46
CA LEU A 14 -0.30 0.95 -3.86
C LEU A 14 -0.91 0.75 -5.25
N VAL A 15 -1.93 1.53 -5.60
CA VAL A 15 -2.49 1.54 -6.96
C VAL A 15 -1.43 1.94 -7.99
N LEU A 16 -0.70 3.03 -7.73
CA LEU A 16 0.36 3.52 -8.63
C LEU A 16 1.50 2.50 -8.80
N VAL A 17 1.96 1.90 -7.70
CA VAL A 17 3.00 0.86 -7.75
C VAL A 17 2.53 -0.35 -8.56
N SER A 18 1.29 -0.79 -8.34
CA SER A 18 0.74 -1.95 -9.05
C SER A 18 0.59 -1.69 -10.55
N LEU A 19 0.18 -0.47 -10.94
CA LEU A 19 0.14 -0.06 -12.34
C LEU A 19 1.55 0.04 -12.94
N GLY A 20 2.52 0.57 -12.18
CA GLY A 20 3.92 0.64 -12.59
C GLY A 20 4.53 -0.75 -12.82
N ILE A 21 4.28 -1.71 -11.94
CA ILE A 21 4.74 -3.10 -12.10
C ILE A 21 4.12 -3.72 -13.35
N ASN A 22 2.83 -3.51 -13.60
CA ASN A 22 2.16 -4.02 -14.80
C ASN A 22 2.80 -3.46 -16.08
N LEU A 23 3.06 -2.14 -16.11
CA LEU A 23 3.74 -1.49 -17.23
C LEU A 23 5.14 -2.07 -17.47
N LEU A 24 5.92 -2.29 -16.41
CA LEU A 24 7.27 -2.89 -16.49
C LEU A 24 7.25 -4.36 -16.90
N SER A 25 6.18 -5.09 -16.55
CA SER A 25 6.02 -6.52 -16.86
C SER A 25 5.57 -6.76 -18.31
N GLY A 26 5.19 -5.69 -19.04
CA GLY A 26 4.69 -5.80 -20.42
C GLY A 26 3.32 -6.46 -20.53
N GLU A 27 2.63 -6.67 -19.42
CA GLU A 27 1.29 -7.25 -19.39
C GLU A 27 0.26 -6.16 -19.73
N SER A 28 -0.62 -6.46 -20.70
CA SER A 28 -1.71 -5.54 -21.03
C SER A 28 -2.91 -5.82 -20.13
N ILE A 29 -3.19 -4.89 -19.22
CA ILE A 29 -4.42 -4.95 -18.42
C ILE A 29 -5.59 -4.59 -19.32
N SER A 30 -6.50 -5.55 -19.52
CA SER A 30 -7.76 -5.28 -20.20
C SER A 30 -8.50 -4.13 -19.52
N SER A 31 -8.94 -3.15 -20.31
CA SER A 31 -9.64 -1.94 -19.83
C SER A 31 -10.90 -2.26 -19.00
N LYS A 32 -11.49 -3.45 -19.20
CA LYS A 32 -12.63 -3.95 -18.42
C LYS A 32 -12.28 -4.29 -16.97
N HIS A 33 -11.02 -4.66 -16.69
CA HIS A 33 -10.57 -5.10 -15.37
C HIS A 33 -9.81 -4.02 -14.59
N VAL A 34 -9.40 -2.93 -15.25
CA VAL A 34 -8.67 -1.82 -14.61
C VAL A 34 -9.43 -1.24 -13.41
N LYS A 35 -10.72 -0.90 -13.57
CA LYS A 35 -11.51 -0.30 -12.49
C LYS A 35 -11.71 -1.25 -11.29
N PRO A 36 -12.14 -2.52 -11.48
CA PRO A 36 -12.19 -3.49 -10.39
C PRO A 36 -10.84 -3.70 -9.70
N MET A 37 -9.75 -3.76 -10.47
CA MET A 37 -8.40 -3.94 -9.93
C MET A 37 -7.98 -2.76 -9.04
N ILE A 38 -8.13 -1.53 -9.52
CA ILE A 38 -7.83 -0.30 -8.75
C ILE A 38 -8.62 -0.30 -7.43
N LYS A 39 -9.92 -0.61 -7.50
CA LYS A 39 -10.78 -0.66 -6.31
C LYS A 39 -10.31 -1.74 -5.34
N GLY A 40 -9.96 -2.92 -5.84
CA GLY A 40 -9.43 -4.03 -5.04
C GLY A 40 -8.14 -3.63 -4.32
N ILE A 41 -7.15 -3.14 -5.07
CA ILE A 41 -5.85 -2.71 -4.52
C ILE A 41 -6.04 -1.64 -3.45
N PHE A 42 -6.88 -0.63 -3.73
CA PHE A 42 -7.15 0.44 -2.78
C PHE A 42 -7.78 -0.09 -1.49
N ILE A 43 -8.82 -0.91 -1.58
CA ILE A 43 -9.52 -1.45 -0.41
C ILE A 43 -8.58 -2.34 0.40
N THR A 44 -7.91 -3.31 -0.26
CA THR A 44 -6.99 -4.22 0.42
C THR A 44 -5.83 -3.46 1.07
N GLY A 45 -5.28 -2.46 0.39
CA GLY A 45 -4.22 -1.59 0.91
C GLY A 45 -4.65 -0.77 2.12
N ALA A 46 -5.81 -0.12 2.04
CA ALA A 46 -6.37 0.66 3.15
C ALA A 46 -6.69 -0.22 4.35
N THR A 47 -7.29 -1.40 4.14
CA THR A 47 -7.57 -2.35 5.23
C THR A 47 -6.28 -2.89 5.86
N ALA A 48 -5.27 -3.24 5.06
CA ALA A 48 -3.98 -3.69 5.58
C ALA A 48 -3.31 -2.61 6.44
N HIS A 49 -3.30 -1.36 5.98
CA HIS A 49 -2.78 -0.24 6.75
C HIS A 49 -3.54 -0.03 8.06
N LEU A 50 -4.89 -0.07 8.01
CA LEU A 50 -5.73 0.03 9.19
C LEU A 50 -5.38 -1.05 10.23
N LEU A 51 -5.23 -2.30 9.79
CA LEU A 51 -4.86 -3.40 10.69
C LEU A 51 -3.48 -3.17 11.30
N PHE A 52 -2.49 -2.73 10.51
CA PHE A 52 -1.14 -2.47 11.01
C PHE A 52 -1.10 -1.38 12.08
N GLU A 53 -1.89 -0.32 11.90
CA GLU A 53 -2.03 0.73 12.90
C GLU A 53 -2.74 0.22 14.16
N LEU A 54 -3.85 -0.51 14.02
CA LEU A 54 -4.60 -1.06 15.16
C LEU A 54 -3.76 -2.03 16.00
N PHE A 55 -2.95 -2.87 15.36
CA PHE A 55 -2.07 -3.82 16.04
C PHE A 55 -0.74 -3.19 16.49
N GLY A 56 -0.54 -1.88 16.25
CA GLY A 56 0.68 -1.18 16.62
C GLY A 56 1.93 -1.75 15.93
N VAL A 57 1.77 -2.35 14.75
CA VAL A 57 2.86 -2.99 14.00
C VAL A 57 3.94 -1.96 13.66
N ASN A 58 3.54 -0.74 13.29
CA ASN A 58 4.47 0.34 12.99
C ASN A 58 5.28 0.76 14.23
N ALA A 59 4.63 0.91 15.38
CA ALA A 59 5.31 1.23 16.64
C ALA A 59 6.25 0.10 17.09
N TYR A 60 5.82 -1.15 16.94
CA TYR A 60 6.65 -2.32 17.20
C TYR A 60 7.87 -2.37 16.27
N TYR A 61 7.68 -2.14 14.96
CA TYR A 61 8.76 -2.14 13.99
C TYR A 61 9.78 -1.06 14.31
N VAL A 62 9.36 0.19 14.52
CA VAL A 62 10.26 1.31 14.86
C VAL A 62 11.06 1.03 16.14
N LYS A 63 10.42 0.45 17.17
CA LYS A 63 11.10 0.10 18.42
C LYS A 63 12.17 -0.98 18.26
N ASN A 64 11.96 -1.93 17.35
CA ASN A 64 12.84 -3.08 17.16
C ASN A 64 13.75 -2.96 15.93
N TYR A 65 13.58 -1.91 15.14
CA TYR A 65 14.36 -1.69 13.92
C TYR A 65 15.81 -1.42 14.31
N LYS A 66 16.68 -2.39 14.03
CA LYS A 66 18.12 -2.20 14.05
C LYS A 66 18.54 -1.77 12.64
N PRO A 67 18.96 -0.51 12.43
CA PRO A 67 19.41 -0.10 11.11
C PRO A 67 20.57 -0.99 10.65
N LEU A 68 20.49 -1.48 9.41
CA LEU A 68 21.53 -2.30 8.78
C LEU A 68 22.88 -1.55 8.65
N LEU A 69 22.83 -0.23 8.73
CA LEU A 69 23.97 0.67 8.76
C LEU A 69 23.84 1.54 10.02
N SER A 70 24.30 1.01 11.15
CA SER A 70 24.71 1.84 12.28
C SER A 70 26.16 2.30 12.02
N PRO A 71 26.58 3.51 12.41
CA PRO A 71 28.00 3.73 12.69
C PRO A 71 28.49 2.75 13.78
#